data_AF-A0A392MZ67-F1
#
_entry.id   AF-A0A392MZ67-F1
#
_cell.length_a   1.000
_cell.length_b   1.000
_cell.length_c   1.000
_cell.angle_alpha   90.00
_cell.angle_beta   90.00
_cell.angle_gamma   90.00
#
_symmetry.space_group_name_H-M   'P 1'
#
loop_
_entity.id
_entity.type
_entity.pdbx_description
1 polymer ?
#
loop_
_entity_poly.entity_id
_entity_poly.type
_entity_poly.pdbx_seq_one_letter_code
_entity_poly.pdbx_strand_id
1 'polypeptide(L)'
;GWAGYFSYDTVRYVEKKKLPFSGAPKDDRNLADIHLGLYETVIVFDHVEKKAYVILWVRTDRYSSAENAYEDGKKRLKTLVAKLQDNKPPRLAPGAVDLETRHFGAPLKESNMTAEAYKEAVLQAKEHIKAGDIFQIVLSQRFERRTFADPFEVYRALRVVNPSPYMTYLQARGCILVASSPEILAQEDCESSIGWDI
;
A
#
# COMPACT_ATOMS: atom_id res chain seq x y z
N GLY A 1 3.64 -11.34 -9.89
CA GLY A 1 2.32 -11.39 -9.24
C GLY A 1 1.61 -10.05 -9.35
N TRP A 2 0.36 -9.97 -8.89
CA TRP A 2 -0.37 -8.69 -8.82
C TRP A 2 -0.08 -8.01 -7.49
N ALA A 3 0.23 -6.71 -7.51
CA ALA A 3 0.38 -5.91 -6.31
C ALA A 3 -0.25 -4.53 -6.54
N GLY A 4 -0.83 -3.95 -5.48
CA GLY A 4 -1.53 -2.69 -5.57
C GLY A 4 -2.49 -2.48 -4.41
N TYR A 5 -3.61 -1.78 -4.63
CA TYR A 5 -4.59 -1.52 -3.59
C TYR A 5 -6.03 -1.71 -4.07
N PHE A 6 -6.90 -1.93 -3.08
CA PHE A 6 -8.35 -1.85 -3.17
C PHE A 6 -8.79 -0.71 -2.24
N SER A 7 -9.53 0.25 -2.76
CA SER A 7 -10.10 1.36 -1.99
C SER A 7 -11.26 0.85 -1.14
N TYR A 8 -11.68 1.64 -0.14
CA TYR A 8 -12.88 1.31 0.64
C TYR A 8 -14.14 1.19 -0.24
N ASP A 9 -14.28 2.04 -1.25
CA ASP A 9 -15.47 2.08 -2.11
C ASP A 9 -15.65 0.80 -2.96
N THR A 10 -14.65 -0.08 -3.00
CA THR A 10 -14.81 -1.44 -3.57
C THR A 10 -15.93 -2.24 -2.92
N VAL A 11 -16.23 -1.99 -1.64
CA VAL A 11 -17.35 -2.64 -0.92
C VAL A 11 -18.70 -2.38 -1.59
N ARG A 12 -18.86 -1.24 -2.28
CA ARG A 12 -20.11 -0.83 -2.95
C ARG A 12 -20.47 -1.72 -4.13
N TYR A 13 -19.48 -2.36 -4.75
CA TYR A 13 -19.73 -3.35 -5.81
C TYR A 13 -20.32 -4.66 -5.26
N VAL A 14 -20.09 -4.95 -3.97
CA VAL A 14 -20.61 -6.15 -3.30
C VAL A 14 -21.93 -5.84 -2.59
N GLU A 15 -21.95 -4.79 -1.76
CA GLU A 15 -23.09 -4.39 -0.93
C GLU A 15 -24.02 -3.39 -1.62
N LYS A 16 -24.34 -3.63 -2.90
CA LYS A 16 -25.05 -2.66 -3.77
C LYS A 16 -26.38 -2.13 -3.20
N LYS A 17 -27.09 -2.96 -2.42
CA LYS A 17 -28.38 -2.58 -1.81
C LYS A 17 -28.21 -1.67 -0.59
N LYS A 18 -27.16 -1.88 0.21
CA LYS A 18 -26.91 -1.13 1.45
C LYS A 18 -26.04 0.11 1.20
N LEU A 19 -25.13 0.03 0.24
CA LEU A 19 -24.15 1.09 -0.08
C LEU A 19 -24.17 1.42 -1.59
N PRO A 20 -25.29 1.88 -2.15
CA PRO A 20 -25.35 2.25 -3.57
C PRO A 20 -24.43 3.45 -3.87
N PHE A 21 -23.85 3.47 -5.08
CA PHE A 21 -23.02 4.60 -5.54
C PHE A 21 -23.78 5.93 -5.59
N SER A 22 -25.09 5.92 -5.83
CA SER A 22 -25.92 7.13 -5.82
C SER A 22 -26.02 7.80 -4.44
N GLY A 23 -25.75 7.06 -3.37
CA GLY A 23 -25.69 7.57 -1.99
C GLY A 23 -24.27 7.75 -1.46
N ALA A 24 -23.25 7.60 -2.31
CA ALA A 24 -21.86 7.82 -1.90
C ALA A 24 -21.59 9.31 -1.63
N PRO A 25 -20.70 9.64 -0.67
CA PRO A 25 -20.15 10.98 -0.57
C PRO A 25 -19.51 11.40 -1.91
N LYS A 26 -19.40 12.72 -2.13
CA LYS A 26 -18.73 13.26 -3.31
C LYS A 26 -17.29 12.74 -3.37
N ASP A 27 -16.93 12.10 -4.48
CA ASP A 27 -15.53 11.76 -4.76
C ASP A 27 -14.75 13.04 -5.10
N ASP A 28 -13.86 13.42 -4.20
CA ASP A 28 -13.02 14.60 -4.31
C ASP A 28 -11.54 14.27 -4.61
N ARG A 29 -11.19 12.98 -4.70
CA ARG A 29 -9.83 12.53 -4.99
C ARG A 29 -9.72 11.89 -6.37
N ASN A 30 -10.81 11.39 -6.94
CA ASN A 30 -10.87 10.74 -8.24
C ASN A 30 -9.81 9.64 -8.37
N LEU A 31 -9.69 8.82 -7.32
CA LEU A 31 -8.77 7.68 -7.27
C LEU A 31 -9.47 6.44 -7.84
N ALA A 32 -8.68 5.51 -8.36
CA ALA A 32 -9.24 4.25 -8.80
C ALA A 32 -9.75 3.44 -7.59
N ASP A 33 -10.89 2.78 -7.74
CA ASP A 33 -11.38 1.86 -6.70
C ASP A 33 -10.44 0.65 -6.54
N ILE A 34 -9.87 0.17 -7.64
CA ILE A 34 -8.90 -0.92 -7.66
C ILE A 34 -7.75 -0.50 -8.57
N HIS A 35 -6.52 -0.59 -8.06
CA HIS A 35 -5.32 -0.37 -8.86
C HIS A 35 -4.33 -1.50 -8.59
N LEU A 36 -4.16 -2.41 -9.56
CA LEU A 36 -3.23 -3.53 -9.49
C LEU A 36 -2.23 -3.49 -10.65
N GLY A 37 -0.95 -3.61 -10.33
CA GLY A 37 0.12 -3.82 -11.31
C GLY A 37 0.50 -5.30 -11.37
N LEU A 38 0.67 -5.85 -12.58
CA LEU A 38 1.26 -7.17 -12.78
C LEU A 38 2.78 -7.02 -12.85
N TYR A 39 3.46 -7.45 -11.79
CA TYR A 39 4.91 -7.41 -11.70
C TYR A 39 5.50 -8.74 -12.14
N GLU A 40 6.16 -8.74 -13.29
CA GLU A 40 6.91 -9.89 -13.81
C GLU A 40 8.27 -10.03 -13.11
N THR A 41 8.83 -8.92 -12.64
CA THR A 41 10.15 -8.88 -11.98
C THR A 41 9.99 -8.42 -10.53
N VAL A 42 10.57 -9.15 -9.59
CA VAL A 42 10.56 -8.83 -8.16
C VAL A 42 11.96 -9.02 -7.58
N ILE A 43 12.35 -8.12 -6.68
CA ILE A 43 13.56 -8.27 -5.86
C ILE A 43 13.10 -8.48 -4.42
N VAL A 44 13.47 -9.61 -3.83
CA VAL A 44 13.14 -9.97 -2.45
C VAL A 44 14.39 -9.84 -1.60
N PHE A 45 14.33 -9.03 -0.56
CA PHE A 45 15.42 -8.89 0.41
C PHE A 45 15.13 -9.74 1.63
N ASP A 46 15.95 -10.77 1.83
CA ASP A 46 15.97 -11.54 3.06
C ASP A 46 16.98 -10.91 4.02
N HIS A 47 16.46 -10.18 5.00
CA HIS A 47 17.28 -9.50 6.00
C HIS A 47 17.87 -10.45 7.05
N VAL A 48 17.33 -11.67 7.19
CA VAL A 48 17.85 -12.69 8.12
C VAL A 48 19.07 -13.35 7.50
N GLU A 49 18.93 -13.88 6.28
CA GLU A 49 20.02 -14.55 5.57
C GLU A 49 21.01 -13.58 4.89
N LYS A 50 20.71 -12.27 4.89
CA LYS A 50 21.48 -11.23 4.18
C LYS A 50 21.59 -11.50 2.67
N LYS A 51 20.53 -12.03 2.08
CA LYS A 51 20.45 -12.35 0.64
C LYS A 51 19.44 -11.47 -0.06
N ALA A 52 19.67 -11.23 -1.35
CA ALA A 52 18.68 -10.66 -2.24
C ALA A 52 18.39 -11.67 -3.36
N TYR A 53 17.12 -12.00 -3.54
CA TYR A 53 16.64 -12.86 -4.63
C TYR A 53 16.09 -11.97 -5.74
N VAL A 54 16.58 -12.16 -6.96
CA VAL A 54 16.05 -11.47 -8.15
C VAL A 54 15.25 -12.50 -8.93
N ILE A 55 13.94 -12.31 -8.96
CA ILE A 55 12.99 -13.24 -9.59
C ILE A 55 12.42 -12.55 -10.82
N LEU A 56 12.47 -13.23 -11.97
CA LEU A 56 11.92 -12.75 -13.23
C LEU A 56 11.05 -13.84 -13.84
N TRP A 57 9.76 -13.53 -13.98
CA TRP A 57 8.80 -14.37 -14.67
C TRP A 57 8.81 -14.05 -16.17
N VAL A 58 8.98 -15.08 -16.99
CA VAL A 58 8.92 -14.95 -18.45
C VAL A 58 7.68 -15.66 -18.98
N ARG A 59 6.94 -14.94 -19.82
CA ARG A 59 5.79 -15.46 -20.56
C ARG A 59 6.25 -16.18 -21.82
N THR A 60 6.24 -17.51 -21.80
CA THR A 60 6.71 -18.36 -22.92
C THR A 60 5.88 -18.21 -24.19
N ASP A 61 4.60 -17.88 -24.06
CA ASP A 61 3.66 -17.68 -25.17
C ASP A 61 3.98 -16.46 -26.05
N ARG A 62 4.91 -15.60 -25.61
CA ARG A 62 5.40 -14.44 -26.38
C ARG A 62 6.62 -14.73 -27.25
N TYR A 63 7.09 -15.98 -27.26
CA TYR A 63 8.31 -16.38 -27.96
C TYR A 63 8.03 -17.57 -28.88
N SER A 64 8.87 -17.74 -29.90
CA SER A 64 8.75 -18.84 -30.86
C SER A 64 9.10 -20.21 -30.26
N SER A 65 9.81 -20.25 -29.13
CA SER A 65 10.14 -21.47 -28.38
C SER A 65 10.38 -21.16 -26.90
N ALA A 66 10.24 -22.17 -26.04
CA ALA A 66 10.58 -22.06 -24.62
C ALA A 66 12.06 -21.72 -24.40
N GLU A 67 12.95 -22.24 -25.25
CA GLU A 67 14.39 -21.95 -25.22
C GLU A 67 14.67 -20.46 -25.45
N ASN A 68 13.99 -19.84 -26.43
CA ASN A 68 14.15 -18.41 -26.71
C ASN A 68 13.64 -17.54 -25.56
N ALA A 69 12.54 -17.93 -24.91
CA ALA A 69 12.03 -17.26 -23.72
C ALA A 69 13.02 -17.35 -22.54
N TYR A 70 13.61 -18.53 -22.34
CA TYR A 70 14.59 -18.78 -21.29
C TYR A 70 15.86 -17.94 -21.47
N GLU A 71 16.42 -17.90 -22.68
CA GLU A 71 17.62 -17.12 -22.97
C GLU A 71 17.38 -15.59 -22.84
N ASP A 72 16.22 -15.08 -23.28
CA ASP A 72 15.85 -13.69 -23.04
C ASP A 72 15.69 -13.38 -21.54
N GLY A 73 15.02 -14.27 -20.81
CA GLY A 73 14.90 -14.18 -19.35
C GLY A 73 16.24 -14.09 -18.64
N LYS A 74 17.18 -14.98 -19.00
CA LYS A 74 18.57 -14.96 -18.48
C LYS A 74 19.27 -13.65 -18.79
N LYS A 75 19.13 -13.12 -20.00
CA LYS A 75 19.74 -11.84 -20.40
C LYS A 75 19.18 -10.67 -19.59
N ARG A 76 17.86 -10.59 -19.44
CA ARG A 76 17.17 -9.56 -18.63
C ARG A 76 17.58 -9.65 -17.16
N LEU A 77 17.63 -10.86 -16.61
CA LEU A 77 18.06 -11.11 -15.23
C LEU A 77 19.51 -10.68 -15.02
N LYS A 78 20.43 -11.06 -15.91
CA LYS A 78 21.84 -10.66 -15.83
C LYS A 78 22.01 -9.13 -15.89
N THR A 79 21.23 -8.46 -16.75
CA THR A 79 21.23 -6.99 -16.85
C THR A 79 20.76 -6.35 -15.56
N LEU A 80 19.71 -6.88 -14.93
CA LEU A 80 19.18 -6.36 -13.67
C LEU A 80 20.16 -6.58 -12.51
N VAL A 81 20.74 -7.78 -12.40
CA VAL A 81 21.75 -8.10 -11.39
C VAL A 81 22.96 -7.18 -11.52
N ALA A 82 23.44 -6.94 -12.75
CA ALA A 82 24.56 -6.03 -12.98
C ALA A 82 24.26 -4.60 -12.49
N LYS A 83 23.02 -4.11 -12.65
CA LYS A 83 22.61 -2.80 -12.11
C LYS A 83 22.59 -2.77 -10.58
N LEU A 84 22.18 -3.87 -9.95
CA LEU A 84 22.15 -3.97 -8.49
C LEU A 84 23.55 -4.09 -7.88
N GLN A 85 24.50 -4.66 -8.63
CA GLN A 85 25.90 -4.79 -8.25
C GLN A 85 26.75 -3.56 -8.61
N ASP A 86 26.16 -2.53 -9.24
CA ASP A 86 26.89 -1.32 -9.58
C ASP A 86 27.35 -0.60 -8.29
N ASN A 87 28.66 -0.38 -8.19
CA ASN A 87 29.32 0.25 -7.04
C ASN A 87 29.11 1.77 -6.98
N LYS A 88 28.30 2.34 -7.88
CA LYS A 88 27.88 3.73 -7.87
C LYS A 88 26.37 3.84 -7.65
N PRO A 89 25.85 3.42 -6.48
CA PRO A 89 24.43 3.62 -6.19
C PRO A 89 24.10 5.12 -6.26
N PRO A 90 22.87 5.49 -6.66
CA PRO A 90 22.43 6.86 -6.59
C PRO A 90 22.65 7.39 -5.17
N ARG A 91 23.36 8.51 -5.06
CA ARG A 91 23.61 9.16 -3.76
C ARG A 91 22.30 9.75 -3.26
N LEU A 92 21.60 9.00 -2.42
CA LEU A 92 20.55 9.57 -1.58
C LEU A 92 21.22 10.46 -0.53
N ALA A 93 20.72 11.68 -0.36
CA ALA A 93 21.18 12.53 0.70
C ALA A 93 20.95 11.82 2.06
N PRO A 94 21.91 11.85 2.99
CA PRO A 94 21.67 11.45 4.36
C PRO A 94 20.48 12.26 4.89
N GLY A 95 19.45 11.55 5.36
CA GLY A 95 18.32 12.17 6.03
C GLY A 95 18.55 12.14 7.53
N ALA A 96 18.08 13.16 8.23
CA ALA A 96 17.98 13.15 9.69
C ALA A 96 16.50 13.25 10.07
N VAL A 97 16.08 12.44 11.03
CA VAL A 97 14.74 12.50 11.60
C VAL A 97 14.91 12.76 13.08
N ASP A 98 14.33 13.85 13.56
CA ASP A 98 14.24 14.10 14.99
C ASP A 98 13.16 13.18 15.58
N LEU A 99 13.55 12.38 16.58
CA LEU A 99 12.67 11.43 17.26
C LEU A 99 11.92 12.07 18.43
N GLU A 100 12.10 13.37 18.69
CA GLU A 100 11.29 14.13 19.63
C GLU A 100 9.87 14.35 19.09
N THR A 101 9.09 13.26 19.04
CA THR A 101 7.70 13.20 18.55
C THR A 101 6.71 14.03 19.37
N ARG A 102 7.14 14.58 20.51
CA ARG A 102 6.35 15.49 21.35
C ARG A 102 6.36 16.93 20.84
N HIS A 103 7.31 17.29 19.99
CA HIS A 103 7.29 18.55 19.27
C HIS A 103 6.32 18.42 18.09
N PHE A 104 5.03 18.64 18.36
CA PHE A 104 4.04 18.71 17.30
C PHE A 104 4.42 19.85 16.36
N GLY A 105 4.51 19.54 15.06
CA GLY A 105 4.61 20.58 14.04
C GLY A 105 3.40 21.51 14.06
N ALA A 106 3.37 22.50 13.16
CA ALA A 106 2.20 23.37 13.01
C ALA A 106 0.89 22.54 12.98
N PRO A 107 -0.22 23.02 13.56
CA PRO A 107 -1.48 22.27 13.55
C PRO A 107 -1.94 21.93 12.13
N LEU A 108 -2.59 20.77 11.96
CA LEU A 108 -3.29 20.44 10.72
C LEU A 108 -4.56 21.30 10.65
N LYS A 109 -4.60 22.24 9.70
CA LYS A 109 -5.72 23.17 9.54
C LYS A 109 -6.75 22.71 8.52
N GLU A 110 -6.30 21.96 7.51
CA GLU A 110 -7.16 21.46 6.45
C GLU A 110 -7.71 20.08 6.83
N SER A 111 -9.03 20.00 6.95
CA SER A 111 -9.78 18.78 7.24
C SER A 111 -11.02 18.75 6.35
N ASN A 112 -11.49 17.56 5.98
CA ASN A 112 -12.75 17.40 5.26
C ASN A 112 -13.99 17.67 6.14
N MET A 113 -13.82 17.86 7.44
CA MET A 113 -14.88 18.20 8.39
C MET A 113 -14.38 19.00 9.59
N THR A 114 -15.28 19.75 10.23
CA THR A 114 -14.96 20.50 11.44
C THR A 114 -14.90 19.58 12.67
N ALA A 115 -14.21 20.04 13.73
CA ALA A 115 -14.14 19.30 14.98
C ALA A 115 -15.52 19.14 15.63
N GLU A 116 -16.37 20.16 15.50
CA GLU A 116 -17.75 20.16 15.99
C GLU A 116 -18.60 19.15 15.24
N ALA A 117 -18.47 19.09 13.90
CA ALA A 117 -19.18 18.10 13.08
C ALA A 117 -18.76 16.66 13.42
N TYR A 118 -17.46 16.42 13.66
CA TYR A 118 -16.98 15.11 14.09
C TYR A 118 -17.54 14.72 15.48
N LYS A 119 -17.56 15.66 16.43
CA LYS A 119 -18.14 15.43 17.77
C LYS A 119 -19.64 15.11 17.68
N GLU A 120 -20.37 15.83 16.84
CA GLU A 120 -21.79 15.58 16.61
C GLU A 120 -22.02 14.19 15.99
N ALA A 121 -21.23 13.80 14.99
CA ALA A 121 -21.30 12.45 14.42
C ALA A 121 -21.03 11.35 15.47
N VAL A 122 -20.10 11.59 16.40
CA VAL A 122 -19.84 10.69 17.54
C VAL A 122 -21.06 10.60 18.47
N LEU A 123 -21.72 11.72 18.77
CA LEU A 123 -22.94 11.70 19.59
C LEU A 123 -24.07 10.93 18.92
N GLN A 124 -24.29 11.15 17.63
CA GLN A 124 -25.29 10.42 16.84
C GLN A 124 -25.00 8.92 16.82
N ALA A 125 -23.75 8.52 16.61
CA ALA A 125 -23.33 7.12 16.68
C ALA A 125 -23.65 6.49 18.05
N LYS A 126 -23.44 7.23 19.15
CA LYS A 126 -23.76 6.75 20.50
C LYS A 126 -25.26 6.55 20.71
N GLU A 127 -26.11 7.41 20.15
CA GLU A 127 -27.56 7.24 20.22
C GLU A 127 -28.01 6.00 19.43
N HIS A 128 -27.47 5.76 18.24
CA HIS A 128 -27.73 4.53 17.47
C HIS A 128 -27.28 3.27 18.22
N ILE A 129 -26.15 3.32 18.93
CA ILE A 129 -25.70 2.20 19.79
C ILE A 129 -26.69 1.96 20.93
N LYS A 130 -27.16 3.00 21.61
CA LYS A 130 -28.15 2.87 22.70
C LYS A 130 -29.50 2.36 22.22
N ALA A 131 -29.92 2.77 21.02
CA ALA A 131 -31.16 2.31 20.40
C ALA A 131 -31.10 0.84 19.96
N GLY A 132 -29.89 0.26 19.90
CA GLY A 132 -29.67 -1.12 19.46
C GLY A 132 -29.53 -1.28 17.95
N ASP A 133 -29.36 -0.19 17.19
CA ASP A 133 -29.21 -0.21 15.74
C ASP A 133 -27.87 -0.83 15.31
N ILE A 134 -26.80 -0.54 16.08
CA ILE A 134 -25.44 -0.99 15.84
C ILE A 134 -24.72 -1.28 17.17
N PHE A 135 -23.73 -2.18 17.14
CA PHE A 135 -22.88 -2.41 18.32
C PHE A 135 -21.69 -1.44 18.38
N GLN A 136 -21.10 -1.14 17.22
CA GLN A 136 -19.94 -0.27 17.07
C GLN A 136 -19.94 0.34 15.67
N ILE A 137 -19.40 1.55 15.54
CA ILE A 137 -19.06 2.18 14.27
C ILE A 137 -17.70 2.87 14.37
N VAL A 138 -16.92 2.80 13.30
CA VAL A 138 -15.62 3.48 13.19
C VAL A 138 -15.79 4.70 12.29
N LEU A 139 -15.85 5.87 12.91
CA LEU A 139 -15.88 7.15 12.20
C LEU A 139 -14.46 7.56 11.80
N SER A 140 -14.33 8.22 10.66
CA SER A 140 -13.05 8.74 10.18
C SER A 140 -13.18 10.17 9.66
N GLN A 141 -12.06 10.89 9.70
CA GLN A 141 -11.90 12.20 9.11
C GLN A 141 -10.54 12.25 8.40
N ARG A 142 -10.45 13.08 7.37
CA ARG A 142 -9.26 13.21 6.54
C ARG A 142 -8.62 14.57 6.76
N PHE A 143 -7.35 14.56 7.13
CA PHE A 143 -6.52 15.76 7.19
C PHE A 143 -5.67 15.90 5.93
N GLU A 144 -5.39 17.15 5.55
CA GLU A 144 -4.54 17.46 4.41
C GLU A 144 -3.40 18.41 4.82
N ARG A 145 -2.25 18.23 4.17
CA ARG A 145 -1.14 19.16 4.21
C ARG A 145 -0.43 19.20 2.87
N ARG A 146 -0.17 20.40 2.38
CA ARG A 146 0.73 20.62 1.24
C ARG A 146 2.18 20.54 1.71
N THR A 147 3.00 19.83 0.94
CA THR A 147 4.42 19.65 1.24
C THR A 147 5.22 19.64 -0.06
N PHE A 148 6.49 20.05 0.02
CA PHE A 148 7.48 19.93 -1.05
C PHE A 148 8.43 18.75 -0.82
N ALA A 149 8.23 18.00 0.28
CA ALA A 149 9.02 16.80 0.56
C ALA A 149 8.82 15.76 -0.54
N ASP A 150 9.91 15.12 -0.94
CA ASP A 150 9.81 13.97 -1.82
C ASP A 150 9.03 12.84 -1.11
N PRO A 151 8.04 12.21 -1.77
CA PRO A 151 7.26 11.13 -1.16
C PRO A 151 8.10 9.96 -0.63
N PHE A 152 9.25 9.69 -1.24
CA PHE A 152 10.17 8.66 -0.76
C PHE A 152 10.85 9.08 0.54
N GLU A 153 11.16 10.36 0.74
CA GLU A 153 11.65 10.87 2.03
C GLU A 153 10.60 10.74 3.13
N VAL A 154 9.31 10.95 2.82
CA VAL A 154 8.20 10.68 3.75
C VAL A 154 8.18 9.21 4.15
N TYR A 155 8.34 8.29 3.19
CA TYR A 155 8.43 6.86 3.48
C TYR A 155 9.64 6.49 4.35
N ARG A 156 10.82 7.03 4.03
CA ARG A 156 12.05 6.83 4.82
C ARG A 156 11.86 7.31 6.26
N ALA A 157 11.30 8.51 6.45
CA ALA A 157 11.02 9.04 7.77
C ALA A 157 9.99 8.18 8.53
N LEU A 158 8.91 7.76 7.85
CA LEU A 158 7.87 6.92 8.45
C LEU A 158 8.42 5.56 8.91
N ARG A 159 9.33 4.95 8.15
CA ARG A 159 10.03 3.71 8.54
C ARG A 159 10.83 3.84 9.83
N VAL A 160 11.31 5.04 10.14
CA VAL A 160 12.09 5.31 11.37
C VAL A 160 11.15 5.64 12.53
N VAL A 161 10.14 6.48 12.30
CA VAL A 161 9.24 6.97 13.36
C VAL A 161 8.20 5.93 13.78
N ASN A 162 7.63 5.19 12.83
CA ASN A 162 6.59 4.19 13.09
C ASN A 162 6.84 2.94 12.25
N PRO A 163 7.84 2.11 12.61
CA PRO A 163 8.08 0.84 11.93
C PRO A 163 6.91 -0.11 12.20
N SER A 164 6.37 -0.69 11.13
CA SER A 164 5.28 -1.68 11.20
C SER A 164 5.58 -2.89 10.32
N PRO A 165 4.91 -4.04 10.56
CA PRO A 165 5.05 -5.22 9.70
C PRO A 165 4.67 -4.95 8.24
N TYR A 166 3.74 -4.03 7.97
CA TYR A 166 3.25 -3.75 6.63
C TYR A 166 3.57 -2.31 6.21
N MET A 167 4.82 -2.10 5.77
CA MET A 167 5.32 -0.84 5.22
C MET A 167 5.19 -0.81 3.69
N THR A 168 4.48 0.19 3.14
CA THR A 168 4.28 0.31 1.68
C THR A 168 4.72 1.68 1.15
N TYR A 169 5.46 1.65 0.04
CA TYR A 169 5.66 2.79 -0.87
C TYR A 169 5.22 2.33 -2.26
N LEU A 170 4.06 2.82 -2.72
CA LEU A 170 3.47 2.42 -3.99
C LEU A 170 3.22 3.64 -4.86
N GLN A 171 3.88 3.69 -6.01
CA GLN A 171 3.58 4.66 -7.06
C GLN A 171 2.45 4.11 -7.92
N ALA A 172 1.25 4.62 -7.73
CA ALA A 172 0.07 4.26 -8.50
C ALA A 172 -0.32 5.38 -9.47
N ARG A 173 -1.15 5.08 -10.47
CA ARG A 173 -1.67 6.12 -11.34
C ARG A 173 -2.52 7.11 -10.53
N GLY A 174 -2.11 8.36 -10.53
CA GLY A 174 -2.83 9.46 -9.87
C GLY A 174 -2.47 9.68 -8.39
N CYS A 175 -1.71 8.80 -7.75
CA CYS A 175 -1.27 8.98 -6.36
C CYS A 175 0.00 8.20 -6.01
N ILE A 176 0.68 8.63 -4.95
CA ILE A 176 1.72 7.84 -4.31
C ILE A 176 1.21 7.48 -2.92
N LEU A 177 1.10 6.18 -2.64
CA LEU A 177 0.66 5.66 -1.35
C LEU A 177 1.89 5.38 -0.48
N VAL A 178 1.93 6.03 0.68
CA VAL A 178 2.93 5.81 1.72
C VAL A 178 2.18 5.35 2.96
N ALA A 179 2.45 4.14 3.43
CA ALA A 179 1.72 3.53 4.53
C ALA A 179 2.63 2.77 5.50
N SER A 180 2.21 2.77 6.76
CA SER A 180 2.74 1.95 7.86
C SER A 180 1.54 1.36 8.60
N SER A 181 1.14 0.13 8.25
CA SER A 181 -0.01 -0.53 8.88
C SER A 181 0.46 -1.57 9.90
N PRO A 182 -0.02 -1.51 11.16
CA PRO A 182 0.22 -2.56 12.13
C PRO A 182 -0.69 -3.77 11.93
N GLU A 183 -1.79 -3.63 11.20
CA GLU A 183 -2.84 -4.64 11.07
C GLU A 183 -2.92 -5.19 9.64
N ILE A 184 -3.18 -6.50 9.54
CA ILE A 184 -3.49 -7.21 8.31
C ILE A 184 -4.99 -7.40 8.18
N LEU A 185 -5.53 -7.21 6.97
CA LEU A 185 -6.95 -7.45 6.70
C LEU A 185 -7.26 -8.95 6.59
N ALA A 186 -6.49 -9.66 5.76
CA ALA A 186 -6.60 -11.10 5.56
C ALA A 186 -5.27 -11.63 5.03
N GLN A 187 -4.92 -12.86 5.42
CA GLN A 187 -3.81 -13.62 4.88
C GLN A 187 -4.33 -15.01 4.55
N GLU A 188 -4.06 -15.45 3.33
CA GLU A 188 -4.33 -16.81 2.89
C GLU A 188 -2.98 -17.45 2.60
N ASP A 189 -2.61 -18.44 3.41
CA ASP A 189 -1.43 -19.25 3.17
C ASP A 189 -1.84 -20.45 2.32
N CYS A 190 -1.17 -20.64 1.18
CA CYS A 190 -1.29 -21.89 0.45
C CYS A 190 -0.49 -22.97 1.18
N GLU A 191 -1.10 -23.66 2.14
CA GLU A 191 -0.51 -24.91 2.65
C GLU A 191 -0.54 -26.00 1.56
N SER A 192 0.64 -26.62 1.42
CA SER A 192 1.03 -27.81 0.65
C SER A 192 -0.05 -28.52 -0.17
N SER A 193 0.22 -28.64 -1.48
CA SER A 193 -0.27 -29.78 -2.26
C SER A 193 0.15 -31.07 -1.57
N ILE A 194 -0.80 -31.65 -0.84
CA ILE A 194 -1.09 -33.07 -0.65
C ILE A 194 -0.04 -33.95 -1.34
N GLY A 195 0.79 -34.59 -0.53
CA GLY A 195 1.55 -35.75 -0.98
C GLY A 195 0.57 -36.78 -1.51
N TRP A 196 0.58 -36.99 -2.82
CA TRP A 196 0.14 -38.25 -3.38
C TRP A 196 1.38 -39.14 -3.41
N ASP A 197 1.54 -39.91 -2.34
CA ASP A 197 2.21 -41.20 -2.45
C ASP A 197 1.39 -42.07 -3.40
N ILE A 198 1.92 -42.29 -4.61
CA ILE A 198 1.78 -43.52 -5.39
C ILE A 198 3.08 -43.76 -6.15
#